data_AF-A0A413G2E2-F1
#
_entry.id   AF-A0A413G2E2-F1
#
_cell.length_a   1.000
_cell.length_b   1.000
_cell.length_c   1.000
_cell.angle_alpha   90.00
_cell.angle_beta   90.00
_cell.angle_gamma   90.00
#
_symmetry.space_group_name_H-M   'P 1'
#
loop_
_entity.id
_entity.type
_entity.pdbx_description
1 polymer ?
#
loop_
_entity_poly.entity_id
_entity_poly.type
_entity_poly.pdbx_seq_one_letter_code
_entity_poly.pdbx_strand_id
1 'polypeptide(L)' 'MSPASKAQQKAVNKYMKENYDRVNLTVPKGKKETIASHAQKQGKSLNGYINEAIDEKMERDNQDK' A
#
# COMPACT_ATOMS: atom_id res chain seq x y z
N MET A 1 25.64 12.48 4.73
CA MET A 1 25.30 11.07 4.41
C MET A 1 25.75 10.82 2.97
N SER A 2 26.67 9.89 2.75
CA SER A 2 27.12 9.55 1.39
C SER A 2 25.97 8.90 0.61
N PRO A 3 25.77 9.21 -0.68
CA PRO A 3 24.71 8.61 -1.48
C PRO A 3 24.93 7.10 -1.62
N ALA A 4 23.84 6.32 -1.54
CA ALA A 4 23.89 4.87 -1.73
C ALA A 4 24.57 4.53 -3.07
N SER A 5 25.48 3.56 -3.05
CA SER A 5 26.21 3.15 -4.24
C SER A 5 25.25 2.63 -5.32
N LYS A 6 25.66 2.70 -6.59
CA LYS A 6 24.87 2.15 -7.71
C LYS A 6 24.53 0.66 -7.50
N ALA A 7 25.42 -0.09 -6.85
CA ALA A 7 25.18 -1.49 -6.50
C ALA A 7 24.07 -1.65 -5.46
N GLN A 8 24.06 -0.81 -4.41
CA GLN A 8 23.00 -0.79 -3.41
C GLN A 8 21.65 -0.43 -4.02
N GLN A 9 21.60 0.57 -4.91
CA GLN A 9 20.37 0.95 -5.62
C GLN A 9 19.83 -0.20 -6.48
N LYS A 10 20.71 -0.92 -7.20
CA LYS A 10 20.32 -2.08 -8.02
C LYS A 10 19.76 -3.22 -7.17
N ALA A 11 20.37 -3.49 -6.01
CA ALA A 11 19.89 -4.52 -5.09
C ALA A 11 18.50 -4.18 -4.52
N VAL A 12 18.28 -2.93 -4.09
CA VAL A 12 16.97 -2.46 -3.60
C VAL A 12 15.91 -2.55 -4.69
N ASN A 13 16.23 -2.12 -5.92
CA ASN A 13 15.29 -2.19 -7.04
C ASN A 13 14.93 -3.64 -7.40
N LYS A 14 15.90 -4.56 -7.38
CA LYS A 14 15.64 -5.99 -7.59
C LYS A 14 14.71 -6.53 -6.50
N TYR A 15 15.01 -6.27 -5.24
CA TYR A 15 14.16 -6.73 -4.13
C TYR A 15 12.73 -6.20 -4.25
N MET A 16 12.58 -4.90 -4.55
CA MET A 16 11.28 -4.28 -4.74
C MET A 16 10.48 -4.90 -5.87
N LYS A 17 11.13 -5.20 -7.00
CA LYS A 17 10.47 -5.80 -8.17
C LYS A 17 10.02 -7.25 -7.92
N GLU A 18 10.83 -8.03 -7.21
CA GLU A 18 10.57 -9.46 -7.00
C GLU A 18 9.56 -9.73 -5.87
N ASN A 19 9.41 -8.80 -4.92
CA ASN A 19 8.64 -9.05 -3.69
C ASN A 19 7.37 -8.19 -3.56
N TYR A 20 7.20 -7.15 -4.39
CA TYR A 20 6.08 -6.22 -4.25
C TYR A 20 5.47 -5.85 -5.59
N ASP A 21 4.17 -6.07 -5.71
CA ASP A 21 3.35 -5.40 -6.71
C ASP A 21 3.00 -3.99 -6.23
N ARG A 22 3.19 -3.00 -7.11
CA ARG A 22 2.87 -1.59 -6.81
C ARG A 22 1.59 -1.18 -7.52
N VAL A 23 0.61 -0.73 -6.74
CA VAL A 23 -0.66 -0.21 -7.26
C VAL A 23 -0.69 1.30 -7.10
N ASN A 24 -0.86 2.02 -8.21
CA ASN A 24 -1.11 3.45 -8.19
C ASN A 24 -2.61 3.71 -8.01
N LEU A 25 -2.98 4.27 -6.86
CA LEU A 25 -4.37 4.61 -6.53
C LEU A 25 -4.62 6.12 -6.73
N THR A 26 -5.58 6.45 -7.58
CA THR A 26 -6.06 7.83 -7.75
C THR A 26 -7.35 8.02 -6.97
N VAL A 27 -7.38 9.01 -6.08
CA VAL A 27 -8.57 9.40 -5.33
C VAL A 27 -8.79 10.91 -5.44
N PRO A 28 -10.03 11.41 -5.28
CA PRO A 28 -10.31 12.84 -5.21
C PRO A 28 -9.47 13.55 -4.15
N LYS A 29 -9.21 14.85 -4.36
CA LYS A 29 -8.49 15.69 -3.42
C LYS A 29 -9.15 15.64 -2.03
N GLY A 30 -8.35 15.55 -0.97
CA GLY A 30 -8.81 15.42 0.41
C GLY A 30 -9.19 13.98 0.83
N LYS A 31 -9.56 13.10 -0.10
CA LYS A 31 -9.96 11.72 0.24
C LYS A 31 -8.83 10.91 0.85
N LYS A 32 -7.59 11.12 0.40
CA LYS A 32 -6.40 10.48 1.00
C LYS A 32 -6.28 10.78 2.50
N GLU A 33 -6.53 12.03 2.91
CA GLU A 33 -6.46 12.44 4.31
C GLU A 33 -7.58 11.79 5.11
N THR A 34 -8.80 11.76 4.58
CA THR A 34 -9.93 11.05 5.20
C THR A 34 -9.60 9.58 5.46
N ILE A 35 -9.04 8.89 4.46
CA ILE A 35 -8.65 7.48 4.60
C ILE A 35 -7.52 7.34 5.63
N ALA A 36 -6.50 8.21 5.58
CA ALA A 36 -5.39 8.18 6.52
C ALA A 36 -5.85 8.39 7.97
N SER A 37 -6.70 9.39 8.23
CA SER A 37 -7.26 9.63 9.56
C SER A 37 -8.11 8.46 10.04
N HIS A 38 -8.87 7.81 9.14
CA HIS A 38 -9.65 6.63 9.49
C HIS A 38 -8.75 5.44 9.85
N ALA A 39 -7.73 5.16 9.04
CA ALA A 39 -6.73 4.13 9.31
C ALA A 39 -6.03 4.36 10.66
N GLN A 40 -5.65 5.61 10.94
CA GLN A 40 -4.96 5.99 12.17
C GLN A 40 -5.83 5.79 13.42
N LYS A 41 -7.14 6.05 13.33
CA LYS A 41 -8.10 5.74 14.41
C LYS A 41 -8.19 4.25 14.72
N GLN A 42 -7.92 3.40 13.73
CA GLN A 42 -7.86 1.95 13.89
C GLN A 42 -6.45 1.44 14.25
N GLY A 43 -5.47 2.33 14.46
CA GLY A 43 -4.08 1.95 14.72
C GLY A 43 -3.35 1.35 13.50
N LYS A 44 -3.89 1.52 12.30
CA LYS A 44 -3.36 0.95 11.05
C LYS A 44 -2.63 2.00 10.23
N SER A 45 -1.64 1.55 9.45
CA SER A 45 -1.05 2.39 8.40
C SER A 45 -2.04 2.57 7.25
N LEU A 46 -1.91 3.65 6.47
CA LEU A 46 -2.74 3.89 5.29
C LEU A 46 -2.68 2.71 4.31
N ASN A 47 -1.48 2.17 4.05
CA ASN A 47 -1.31 1.04 3.14
C ASN A 47 -1.94 -0.25 3.70
N GLY A 48 -1.71 -0.53 4.99
CA GLY A 48 -2.30 -1.71 5.64
C GLY A 48 -3.82 -1.66 5.62
N TYR A 49 -4.40 -0.50 5.92
CA TYR A 49 -5.84 -0.29 5.87
C TYR A 49 -6.41 -0.48 4.45
N ILE A 50 -5.72 -0.01 3.41
CA ILE A 50 -6.17 -0.19 2.02
C ILE A 50 -6.12 -1.67 1.61
N ASN A 51 -5.05 -2.39 1.96
CA ASN A 51 -4.93 -3.82 1.65
C ASN A 51 -6.04 -4.63 2.33
N GLU A 52 -6.28 -4.41 3.63
CA GLU A 52 -7.34 -5.11 4.36
C GLU A 52 -8.73 -4.81 3.78
N ALA A 53 -8.99 -3.55 3.40
CA ALA A 53 -10.25 -3.20 2.74
C ALA A 53 -10.45 -3.91 1.39
N ILE A 54 -9.36 -4.19 0.65
CA ILE A 54 -9.41 -4.97 -0.58
C ILE A 54 -9.69 -6.44 -0.26
N ASP A 55 -8.98 -7.03 0.71
CA ASP A 55 -9.15 -8.41 1.13
C ASP A 55 -10.58 -8.67 1.61
N GLU A 56 -11.10 -7.84 2.52
CA GLU A 56 -12.49 -7.92 3.00
C GLU A 56 -13.51 -7.83 1.85
N LYS A 57 -13.24 -7.00 0.84
CA LYS A 57 -14.15 -6.85 -0.30
C LYS A 57 -14.14 -8.10 -1.17
N MET A 58 -12.96 -8.67 -1.45
CA MET A 58 -12.84 -9.94 -2.18
C MET A 58 -13.49 -11.10 -1.42
N GLU A 59 -13.31 -11.17 -0.10
CA GLU A 59 -13.95 -12.20 0.74
C GLU A 59 -15.47 -12.12 0.68
N ARG A 60 -16.06 -10.92 0.86
CA ARG A 60 -17.51 -10.72 0.74
C ARG A 60 -18.03 -11.11 -0.65
N ASP A 61 -17.36 -10.66 -1.71
CA ASP A 61 -17.78 -10.96 -3.09
C ASP A 61 -17.70 -12.46 -3.43
N ASN A 62 -16.85 -13.22 -2.73
CA ASN A 62 -16.75 -14.67 -2.87
C ASN A 62 -17.78 -15.43 -2.02
N GLN A 63 -18.28 -14.84 -0.92
CA GLN A 63 -19.34 -15.43 -0.08
C GLN A 63 -20.74 -15.24 -0.68
N ASP A 64 -20.93 -14.20 -1.49
CA ASP A 64 -22.19 -13.93 -2.19
C ASP A 64 -22.36 -14.73 -3.51
N LYS A 65 -21.49 -15.71 -3.77
CA LYS A 65 -21.55 -16.64 -4.90
C LYS A 65 -21.94 -18.05 -4.46
#